data_AF-A0A2Z6P889-F1
#
_entry.id   AF-A0A2Z6P889-F1
#
_cell.length_a   1.000
_cell.length_b   1.000
_cell.length_c   1.000
_cell.angle_alpha   90.00
_cell.angle_beta   90.00
_cell.angle_gamma   90.00
#
_symmetry.space_group_name_H-M   'P 1'
#
loop_
_entity.id
_entity.type
_entity.pdbx_description
1 polymer ?
#
loop_
_entity_poly.entity_id
_entity_poly.type
_entity_poly.pdbx_seq_one_letter_code
_entity_poly.pdbx_strand_id
1 'polypeptide(L)'
;MALLSDSNSENEAVLDRFSSVYPLSGNAKLGEPFSVEYKFEKEGSGDLLLLAHPLHLQLLSKSESDVTVLDDFKYKSIDGDLVGVVGDSWLLKTEPVSITWHSSKGVKEDSHDEIVSALSKDVEGLNSSAISSTTQSYFYGKLIARAARLALIAEEVFFFDAIQKVRNFLKETIEPWLEGTFNGNGFLYDRKWGGIITQQGSNDSGGDFGFGIYNDHHYHIGYFLYAIAVLVKIDPAWGRKYKAQTYSLMEDFMNLSIKSNSNYTRLRMFDLYKLHSWAGGLTEFFDGRNQESTSEAVNAYYAAALIGMAYGDAQVVSIGSTLTSLEILAAQMWWQVKEGGNLYEEVFTKENRIMGVLWNNKRDTGLWFAPAEFREARLGIQLIPLAPISEVLFSDVDYVKDLVEWTLPALKREGVGEGWKGFLYSLEGIYDNESALEKIRSLHGFDGGNSLTNLLWWIHSRGMMWKSNKL
;
A
#
# COMPACT_ATOMS: atom_id res chain seq x y z
N MET A 1 31.26 -7.13 18.26
CA MET A 1 30.61 -6.90 19.56
C MET A 1 29.14 -7.24 19.38
N ALA A 2 28.53 -7.95 20.33
CA ALA A 2 27.10 -8.26 20.32
C ALA A 2 26.47 -7.70 21.60
N LEU A 3 25.22 -7.23 21.50
CA LEU A 3 24.44 -6.82 22.67
C LEU A 3 23.93 -8.09 23.36
N LEU A 4 24.02 -8.20 24.68
CA LEU A 4 23.33 -9.25 25.43
C LEU A 4 21.86 -8.85 25.60
N SER A 5 20.93 -9.73 25.24
CA SER A 5 19.48 -9.51 25.37
C SER A 5 19.04 -9.34 26.82
N ASP A 6 19.69 -10.05 27.74
CA ASP A 6 19.56 -9.96 29.19
C ASP A 6 20.85 -10.45 29.87
N SER A 7 20.83 -10.57 31.21
CA SER A 7 21.96 -11.11 31.98
C SER A 7 21.99 -12.65 32.09
N ASN A 8 21.21 -13.36 31.25
CA ASN A 8 21.17 -14.82 31.26
C ASN A 8 22.41 -15.41 30.59
N SER A 9 23.11 -16.30 31.30
CA SER A 9 24.29 -17.02 30.80
C SER A 9 24.00 -17.87 29.55
N GLU A 10 22.74 -18.26 29.32
CA GLU A 10 22.36 -19.03 28.13
C GLU A 10 22.42 -18.19 26.85
N ASN A 11 22.02 -16.91 26.90
CA ASN A 11 22.10 -16.00 25.75
C ASN A 11 23.55 -15.65 25.41
N GLU A 12 24.41 -15.51 26.42
CA GLU A 12 25.86 -15.36 26.24
C GLU A 12 26.46 -16.59 25.53
N ALA A 13 26.10 -17.80 25.98
CA ALA A 13 26.58 -19.04 25.35
C ALA A 13 26.13 -19.18 23.88
N VAL A 14 24.92 -18.73 23.55
CA VAL A 14 24.45 -18.66 22.16
C VAL A 14 25.30 -17.69 21.34
N LEU A 15 25.52 -16.47 21.84
CA LEU A 15 26.35 -15.47 21.15
C LEU A 15 27.79 -15.95 20.96
N ASP A 16 28.40 -16.54 21.98
CA ASP A 16 29.76 -17.09 21.91
C ASP A 16 29.88 -18.17 20.83
N ARG A 17 28.89 -19.07 20.75
CA ARG A 17 28.84 -20.14 19.74
C ARG A 17 28.88 -19.58 18.31
N PHE A 18 28.19 -18.47 18.05
CA PHE A 18 28.08 -17.87 16.71
C PHE A 18 29.03 -16.68 16.47
N SER A 19 29.85 -16.31 17.47
CA SER A 19 30.69 -15.10 17.46
C SER A 19 31.76 -15.05 16.35
N SER A 20 32.14 -16.21 15.82
CA SER A 20 33.17 -16.33 14.76
C SER A 20 32.60 -16.27 13.33
N VAL A 21 31.27 -16.19 13.18
CA VAL A 21 30.58 -16.15 11.89
C VAL A 21 29.77 -14.87 11.77
N TYR A 22 29.98 -14.10 10.70
CA TYR A 22 29.29 -12.83 10.49
C TYR A 22 28.94 -12.59 9.02
N PRO A 23 27.86 -11.85 8.72
CA PRO A 23 27.44 -11.62 7.34
C PRO A 23 28.36 -10.59 6.68
N LEU A 24 28.70 -10.84 5.42
CA LEU A 24 29.39 -9.91 4.52
C LEU A 24 28.42 -9.19 3.59
N SER A 25 27.39 -9.91 3.13
CA SER A 25 26.34 -9.37 2.27
C SER A 25 25.05 -10.21 2.41
N GLY A 26 23.94 -9.64 1.96
CA GLY A 26 22.66 -10.34 1.89
C GLY A 26 21.99 -10.03 0.55
N ASN A 27 21.59 -11.08 -0.17
CA ASN A 27 20.82 -10.97 -1.40
C ASN A 27 19.41 -11.49 -1.17
N ALA A 28 18.42 -10.62 -1.38
CA ALA A 28 17.00 -10.93 -1.29
C ALA A 28 16.42 -11.06 -2.70
N LYS A 29 15.99 -12.25 -3.11
CA LYS A 29 15.53 -12.56 -4.47
C LYS A 29 14.01 -12.78 -4.49
N LEU A 30 13.34 -12.05 -5.38
CA LEU A 30 11.93 -12.24 -5.74
C LEU A 30 11.85 -13.15 -6.98
N GLY A 31 12.18 -14.43 -6.79
CA GLY A 31 12.33 -15.38 -7.89
C GLY A 31 11.03 -16.08 -8.28
N GLU A 32 10.25 -16.48 -7.27
CA GLU A 32 8.94 -17.12 -7.44
C GLU A 32 7.83 -16.19 -6.93
N PRO A 33 6.62 -16.23 -7.51
CA PRO A 33 5.47 -15.47 -7.00
C PRO A 33 5.25 -15.74 -5.50
N PHE A 34 4.89 -14.69 -4.76
CA PHE A 34 4.57 -14.75 -3.33
C PHE A 34 5.71 -15.28 -2.45
N SER A 35 6.96 -15.06 -2.85
CA SER A 35 8.14 -15.50 -2.09
C SER A 35 9.29 -14.50 -2.10
N VAL A 36 10.08 -14.54 -1.02
CA VAL A 36 11.37 -13.86 -0.90
C VAL A 36 12.41 -14.88 -0.44
N GLU A 37 13.45 -15.09 -1.23
CA GLU A 37 14.59 -15.94 -0.86
C GLU A 37 15.75 -15.04 -0.43
N TYR A 38 16.16 -15.11 0.84
CA TYR A 38 17.39 -14.50 1.31
C TYR A 38 18.56 -15.48 1.17
N LYS A 39 19.70 -14.98 0.70
CA LYS A 39 20.99 -15.68 0.75
C LYS A 39 22.02 -14.74 1.36
N PHE A 40 22.64 -15.19 2.43
CA PHE A 40 23.65 -14.42 3.13
C PHE A 40 25.04 -14.96 2.78
N GLU A 41 25.91 -14.08 2.31
CA GLU A 41 27.34 -14.37 2.26
C GLU A 41 27.92 -14.09 3.64
N LYS A 42 28.83 -14.95 4.10
CA LYS A 42 29.39 -14.89 5.46
C LYS A 42 30.89 -15.15 5.46
N GLU A 43 31.55 -14.63 6.49
CA GLU A 43 32.91 -15.00 6.86
C GLU A 43 32.85 -15.93 8.08
N GLY A 44 33.76 -16.92 8.15
CA GLY A 44 33.84 -17.88 9.26
C GLY A 44 33.29 -19.27 8.91
N SER A 45 33.50 -20.24 9.81
CA SER A 45 33.06 -21.63 9.66
C SER A 45 31.89 -21.95 10.59
N GLY A 46 30.76 -22.38 10.04
CA GLY A 46 29.53 -22.68 10.78
C GLY A 46 28.38 -21.78 10.35
N ASP A 47 27.18 -22.01 10.88
CA ASP A 47 25.95 -21.30 10.45
C ASP A 47 25.88 -19.86 10.96
N LEU A 48 25.17 -19.02 10.21
CA LEU A 48 24.95 -17.63 10.57
C LEU A 48 23.75 -17.47 11.51
N LEU A 49 23.90 -16.71 12.59
CA LEU A 49 22.79 -16.27 13.46
C LEU A 49 22.35 -14.85 13.07
N LEU A 50 21.09 -14.68 12.66
CA LEU A 50 20.47 -13.38 12.40
C LEU A 50 19.15 -13.23 13.16
N LEU A 51 18.70 -11.99 13.36
CA LEU A 51 17.48 -11.67 14.09
C LEU A 51 16.29 -11.45 13.16
N ALA A 52 15.30 -12.33 13.24
CA ALA A 52 14.08 -12.27 12.44
C ALA A 52 12.99 -11.41 13.11
N HIS A 53 12.34 -10.54 12.33
CA HIS A 53 11.12 -9.85 12.75
C HIS A 53 9.95 -10.83 12.90
N PRO A 54 8.88 -10.48 13.65
CA PRO A 54 7.70 -11.33 13.76
C PRO A 54 7.10 -11.72 12.40
N LEU A 55 7.12 -10.81 11.41
CA LEU A 55 6.65 -11.11 10.06
C LEU A 55 7.55 -12.12 9.33
N HIS A 56 8.87 -12.07 9.53
CA HIS A 56 9.76 -13.10 8.99
C HIS A 56 9.38 -14.47 9.53
N LEU A 57 9.18 -14.58 10.85
CA LEU A 57 8.83 -15.85 11.48
C LEU A 57 7.48 -16.40 11.01
N GLN A 58 6.51 -15.50 10.78
CA GLN A 58 5.21 -15.87 10.22
C GLN A 58 5.33 -16.45 8.80
N LEU A 59 6.25 -15.92 7.99
CA LEU A 59 6.41 -16.29 6.58
C LEU A 59 7.48 -17.35 6.32
N LEU A 60 8.32 -17.66 7.30
CA LEU A 60 9.45 -18.56 7.15
C LEU A 60 8.98 -19.98 6.85
N SER A 61 9.29 -20.47 5.65
CA SER A 61 8.98 -21.84 5.25
C SER A 61 9.95 -22.81 5.92
N LYS A 62 9.58 -23.29 7.12
CA LYS A 62 10.40 -24.21 7.93
C LYS A 62 10.65 -25.56 7.24
N SER A 63 9.79 -25.99 6.32
CA SER A 63 9.95 -27.25 5.59
C SER A 63 10.91 -27.15 4.40
N GLU A 64 11.17 -25.94 3.91
CA GLU A 64 12.00 -25.69 2.72
C GLU A 64 13.25 -24.86 3.02
N SER A 65 13.32 -24.24 4.20
CA SER A 65 14.50 -23.53 4.69
C SER A 65 15.30 -24.42 5.61
N ASP A 66 16.60 -24.57 5.36
CA ASP A 66 17.53 -25.22 6.29
C ASP A 66 17.91 -24.23 7.40
N VAL A 67 16.96 -23.98 8.30
CA VAL A 67 17.07 -22.97 9.35
C VAL A 67 16.60 -23.51 10.69
N THR A 68 17.25 -23.08 11.76
CA THR A 68 16.84 -23.36 13.14
C THR A 68 16.40 -22.06 13.81
N VAL A 69 15.16 -22.01 14.28
CA VAL A 69 14.64 -20.88 15.07
C VAL A 69 14.98 -21.10 16.55
N LEU A 70 15.58 -20.10 17.18
CA LEU A 70 15.93 -20.10 18.60
C LEU A 70 14.88 -19.29 19.36
N ASP A 71 13.72 -19.90 19.63
CA ASP A 71 12.55 -19.21 20.21
C ASP A 71 12.84 -18.51 21.55
N ASP A 72 13.81 -18.98 22.33
CA ASP A 72 14.18 -18.37 23.61
C ASP A 72 15.25 -17.26 23.47
N PHE A 73 15.92 -17.17 22.32
CA PHE A 73 16.92 -16.14 22.04
C PHE A 73 16.26 -14.94 21.36
N LYS A 74 15.90 -13.94 22.17
CA LYS A 74 15.08 -12.80 21.74
C LYS A 74 15.65 -11.45 22.14
N TYR A 75 15.43 -10.44 21.31
CA TYR A 75 15.65 -9.03 21.65
C TYR A 75 14.33 -8.26 21.53
N LYS A 76 14.01 -7.46 22.55
CA LYS A 76 12.88 -6.54 22.46
C LYS A 76 13.17 -5.45 21.44
N SER A 77 12.23 -5.20 20.55
CA SER A 77 12.26 -4.10 19.59
C SER A 77 10.89 -3.44 19.51
N ILE A 78 10.85 -2.21 18.99
CA ILE A 78 9.62 -1.47 18.72
C ILE A 78 8.75 -2.14 17.63
N ASP A 79 9.36 -3.02 16.83
CA ASP A 79 8.69 -3.83 15.80
C ASP A 79 8.19 -5.19 16.33
N GLY A 80 8.25 -5.41 17.64
CA GLY A 80 8.03 -6.71 18.30
C GLY A 80 9.33 -7.44 18.61
N ASP A 81 9.23 -8.58 19.31
CA ASP A 81 10.41 -9.39 19.65
C ASP A 81 11.12 -9.88 18.39
N LEU A 82 12.43 -9.62 18.31
CA LEU A 82 13.31 -10.15 17.29
C LEU A 82 13.87 -11.49 17.75
N VAL A 83 13.64 -12.56 16.99
CA VAL A 83 14.02 -13.93 17.37
C VAL A 83 15.25 -14.38 16.59
N GLY A 84 16.17 -15.06 17.25
CA GLY A 84 17.34 -15.67 16.60
C GLY A 84 16.95 -16.75 15.61
N VAL A 85 17.48 -16.67 14.39
CA VAL A 85 17.35 -17.69 13.35
C VAL A 85 18.74 -18.03 12.84
N VAL A 86 19.08 -19.32 12.89
CA VAL A 86 20.35 -19.87 12.47
C VAL A 86 20.20 -20.47 11.07
N GLY A 87 21.00 -20.03 10.12
CA GLY A 87 21.04 -20.56 8.76
C GLY A 87 21.43 -19.50 7.72
N ASP A 88 21.95 -19.95 6.59
CA ASP A 88 22.53 -19.07 5.56
C ASP A 88 21.53 -18.62 4.49
N SER A 89 20.37 -19.27 4.45
CA SER A 89 19.32 -18.96 3.48
C SER A 89 17.95 -19.14 4.10
N TRP A 90 17.09 -18.14 3.90
CA TRP A 90 15.74 -18.11 4.43
C TRP A 90 14.78 -18.01 3.25
N LEU A 91 13.76 -18.87 3.21
CA LEU A 91 12.69 -18.78 2.24
C LEU A 91 11.43 -18.30 2.94
N LEU A 92 10.99 -17.09 2.61
CA LEU A 92 9.71 -16.55 3.05
C LEU A 92 8.65 -16.79 1.99
N LYS A 93 7.46 -17.24 2.39
CA LYS A 93 6.30 -17.43 1.52
C LYS A 93 5.06 -16.77 2.09
N THR A 94 4.32 -16.08 1.24
CA THR A 94 3.00 -15.54 1.57
C THR A 94 1.92 -16.39 0.91
N GLU A 95 0.71 -16.34 1.45
CA GLU A 95 -0.45 -16.82 0.71
C GLU A 95 -0.68 -15.93 -0.53
N PRO A 96 -1.13 -16.50 -1.66
CA PRO A 96 -1.43 -15.72 -2.85
C PRO A 96 -2.56 -14.71 -2.60
N VAL A 97 -2.32 -13.45 -2.95
CA VAL A 97 -3.39 -12.43 -3.03
C VAL A 97 -3.88 -12.31 -4.47
N SER A 98 -5.20 -12.24 -4.64
CA SER A 98 -5.82 -12.14 -5.95
C SER A 98 -5.77 -10.71 -6.47
N ILE A 99 -4.96 -10.47 -7.50
CA ILE A 99 -4.94 -9.18 -8.22
C ILE A 99 -6.02 -9.20 -9.30
N THR A 100 -7.06 -8.38 -9.14
CA THR A 100 -8.22 -8.34 -10.06
C THR A 100 -8.67 -6.91 -10.34
N TRP A 101 -9.25 -6.66 -11.51
CA TRP A 101 -9.84 -5.36 -11.87
C TRP A 101 -11.17 -5.07 -11.13
N HIS A 102 -11.87 -6.14 -10.76
CA HIS A 102 -13.26 -6.14 -10.30
C HIS A 102 -13.38 -6.75 -8.90
N SER A 103 -14.59 -6.73 -8.35
CA SER A 103 -14.88 -7.40 -7.09
C SER A 103 -14.69 -8.92 -7.20
N SER A 104 -14.34 -9.55 -6.08
CA SER A 104 -14.13 -10.99 -5.98
C SER A 104 -15.43 -11.80 -6.08
N LYS A 105 -16.56 -11.21 -5.69
CA LYS A 105 -17.88 -11.87 -5.58
C LYS A 105 -18.92 -11.37 -6.60
N GLY A 106 -18.56 -10.38 -7.41
CA GLY A 106 -19.50 -9.67 -8.28
C GLY A 106 -20.38 -8.68 -7.52
N VAL A 107 -21.09 -7.84 -8.28
CA VAL A 107 -22.08 -6.88 -7.79
C VAL A 107 -23.47 -7.50 -7.88
N LYS A 108 -24.35 -7.25 -6.90
CA LYS A 108 -25.75 -7.75 -6.94
C LYS A 108 -26.51 -7.10 -8.10
N GLU A 109 -27.17 -7.87 -8.94
CA GLU A 109 -27.93 -7.37 -10.11
C GLU A 109 -28.97 -6.31 -9.71
N ASP A 110 -29.73 -6.52 -8.63
CA ASP A 110 -30.75 -5.58 -8.14
C ASP A 110 -30.19 -4.20 -7.74
N SER A 111 -28.87 -4.09 -7.54
CA SER A 111 -28.19 -2.84 -7.19
C SER A 111 -27.60 -2.09 -8.39
N HIS A 112 -27.61 -2.70 -9.59
CA HIS A 112 -27.02 -2.11 -10.79
C HIS A 112 -27.64 -0.75 -11.12
N ASP A 113 -28.96 -0.62 -11.08
CA ASP A 113 -29.64 0.64 -11.41
C ASP A 113 -29.19 1.81 -10.52
N GLU A 114 -28.99 1.55 -9.23
CA GLU A 114 -28.51 2.55 -8.28
C GLU A 114 -27.06 2.97 -8.60
N ILE A 115 -26.19 1.98 -8.83
CA ILE A 115 -24.78 2.22 -9.18
C ILE A 115 -24.68 2.96 -10.50
N VAL A 116 -25.44 2.56 -11.53
CA VAL A 116 -25.46 3.20 -12.85
C VAL A 116 -25.95 4.64 -12.75
N SER A 117 -26.97 4.92 -11.93
CA SER A 117 -27.44 6.29 -11.71
C SER A 117 -26.37 7.20 -11.09
N ALA A 118 -25.64 6.71 -10.08
CA ALA A 118 -24.52 7.43 -9.49
C ALA A 118 -23.34 7.58 -10.49
N LEU A 119 -23.03 6.52 -11.22
CA LEU A 119 -21.96 6.45 -12.20
C LEU A 119 -22.18 7.44 -13.35
N SER A 120 -23.41 7.55 -13.88
CA SER A 120 -23.73 8.53 -14.92
C SER A 120 -23.42 9.94 -14.46
N LYS A 121 -23.80 10.31 -13.22
CA LYS A 121 -23.54 11.64 -12.65
C LYS A 121 -22.04 11.88 -12.44
N ASP A 122 -21.33 10.91 -11.88
CA ASP A 122 -19.88 11.01 -11.66
C ASP A 122 -19.11 11.16 -12.98
N VAL A 123 -19.49 10.39 -14.01
CA VAL A 123 -18.90 10.46 -15.36
C VAL A 123 -19.30 11.74 -16.09
N GLU A 124 -20.52 12.24 -15.88
CA GLU A 124 -20.98 13.52 -16.38
C GLU A 124 -20.13 14.68 -15.86
N GLY A 125 -19.77 14.65 -14.58
CA GLY A 125 -18.95 15.65 -13.90
C GLY A 125 -17.46 15.64 -14.25
N LEU A 126 -16.94 14.66 -15.00
CA LEU A 126 -15.55 14.65 -15.43
C LEU A 126 -15.24 15.85 -16.34
N ASN A 127 -14.20 16.61 -15.97
CA ASN A 127 -13.82 17.84 -16.67
C ASN A 127 -12.28 17.99 -16.73
N SER A 128 -11.70 17.73 -17.90
CA SER A 128 -10.25 17.81 -18.15
C SER A 128 -9.69 19.23 -17.95
N SER A 129 -10.50 20.27 -18.18
CA SER A 129 -10.08 21.66 -17.98
C SER A 129 -10.09 22.08 -16.50
N ALA A 130 -10.93 21.48 -15.66
CA ALA A 130 -10.94 21.77 -14.23
C ALA A 130 -9.71 21.16 -13.55
N ILE A 131 -9.39 19.91 -13.86
CA ILE A 131 -8.26 19.19 -13.26
C ILE A 131 -6.90 19.77 -13.68
N SER A 132 -6.79 20.42 -14.85
CA SER A 132 -5.53 21.05 -15.29
C SER A 132 -5.03 22.18 -14.39
N SER A 133 -5.89 22.72 -13.52
CA SER A 133 -5.50 23.67 -12.47
C SER A 133 -4.84 23.02 -11.24
N THR A 134 -4.98 21.70 -11.07
CA THR A 134 -4.35 20.93 -10.00
C THR A 134 -2.92 20.58 -10.42
N THR A 135 -1.92 21.28 -9.91
CA THR A 135 -0.53 21.07 -10.35
C THR A 135 0.27 20.09 -9.50
N GLN A 136 -0.20 19.79 -8.29
CA GLN A 136 0.42 18.81 -7.39
C GLN A 136 0.10 17.39 -7.86
N SER A 137 1.13 16.58 -8.05
CA SER A 137 1.01 15.24 -8.63
C SER A 137 0.19 14.30 -7.74
N TYR A 138 0.24 14.46 -6.41
CA TYR A 138 -0.57 13.68 -5.47
C TYR A 138 -2.07 13.79 -5.74
N PHE A 139 -2.61 15.01 -5.63
CA PHE A 139 -4.05 15.26 -5.83
C PHE A 139 -4.48 15.02 -7.28
N TYR A 140 -3.62 15.34 -8.25
CA TYR A 140 -3.87 15.03 -9.65
C TYR A 140 -4.04 13.52 -9.87
N GLY A 141 -3.11 12.73 -9.31
CA GLY A 141 -3.13 11.27 -9.32
C GLY A 141 -4.43 10.71 -8.76
N LYS A 142 -4.86 11.19 -7.58
CA LYS A 142 -6.13 10.77 -6.97
C LYS A 142 -7.32 10.97 -7.91
N LEU A 143 -7.40 12.11 -8.59
CA LEU A 143 -8.51 12.44 -9.48
C LEU A 143 -8.54 11.55 -10.74
N ILE A 144 -7.39 11.29 -11.38
CA ILE A 144 -7.34 10.38 -12.54
C ILE A 144 -7.58 8.92 -12.12
N ALA A 145 -7.13 8.50 -10.94
CA ALA A 145 -7.39 7.17 -10.41
C ALA A 145 -8.87 6.97 -10.08
N ARG A 146 -9.54 7.99 -9.52
CA ARG A 146 -11.00 8.01 -9.35
C ARG A 146 -11.70 7.81 -10.69
N ALA A 147 -11.33 8.58 -11.72
CA ALA A 147 -11.93 8.45 -13.05
C ALA A 147 -11.71 7.03 -13.63
N ALA A 148 -10.50 6.49 -13.50
CA ALA A 148 -10.19 5.12 -13.92
C ALA A 148 -11.05 4.07 -13.18
N ARG A 149 -11.28 4.26 -11.88
CA ARG A 149 -12.17 3.40 -11.09
C ARG A 149 -13.60 3.38 -11.63
N LEU A 150 -14.12 4.52 -12.10
CA LEU A 150 -15.45 4.59 -12.73
C LEU A 150 -15.56 3.72 -13.98
N ALA A 151 -14.52 3.66 -14.82
CA ALA A 151 -14.54 2.78 -16.01
C ALA A 151 -14.59 1.29 -15.64
N LEU A 152 -13.87 0.87 -14.59
CA LEU A 152 -13.91 -0.53 -14.14
C LEU A 152 -15.25 -0.91 -13.52
N ILE A 153 -15.89 0.02 -12.78
CA ILE A 153 -17.25 -0.19 -12.26
C ILE A 153 -18.24 -0.25 -13.42
N ALA A 154 -18.12 0.64 -14.41
CA ALA A 154 -18.96 0.67 -15.61
C ALA A 154 -18.92 -0.67 -16.36
N GLU A 155 -17.73 -1.26 -16.48
CA GLU A 155 -17.56 -2.60 -17.06
C GLU A 155 -18.26 -3.69 -16.23
N GLU A 156 -18.13 -3.65 -14.91
CA GLU A 156 -18.70 -4.66 -14.00
C GLU A 156 -20.23 -4.64 -13.94
N VAL A 157 -20.85 -3.45 -14.08
CA VAL A 157 -22.32 -3.30 -14.11
C VAL A 157 -22.90 -3.18 -15.53
N PHE A 158 -22.11 -3.50 -16.56
CA PHE A 158 -22.51 -3.49 -17.97
C PHE A 158 -22.97 -2.13 -18.54
N PHE A 159 -22.53 -1.01 -17.94
CA PHE A 159 -22.82 0.34 -18.42
C PHE A 159 -21.69 0.90 -19.31
N PHE A 160 -21.47 0.22 -20.44
CA PHE A 160 -20.29 0.44 -21.29
C PHE A 160 -20.21 1.84 -21.92
N ASP A 161 -21.32 2.55 -22.10
CA ASP A 161 -21.35 3.90 -22.68
C ASP A 161 -20.51 4.90 -21.86
N ALA A 162 -20.39 4.71 -20.54
CA ALA A 162 -19.60 5.55 -19.67
C ALA A 162 -18.08 5.43 -19.95
N ILE A 163 -17.62 4.25 -20.40
CA ILE A 163 -16.19 3.96 -20.60
C ILE A 163 -15.59 4.88 -21.65
N GLN A 164 -16.34 5.20 -22.70
CA GLN A 164 -15.85 6.06 -23.78
C GLN A 164 -15.52 7.47 -23.28
N LYS A 165 -16.36 8.03 -22.39
CA LYS A 165 -16.12 9.35 -21.80
C LYS A 165 -14.94 9.34 -20.83
N VAL A 166 -14.86 8.31 -19.97
CA VAL A 166 -13.71 8.13 -19.06
C VAL A 166 -12.41 7.98 -19.85
N ARG A 167 -12.39 7.17 -20.92
CA ARG A 167 -11.22 6.98 -21.79
C ARG A 167 -10.69 8.31 -22.34
N ASN A 168 -11.57 9.16 -22.86
CA ASN A 168 -11.17 10.45 -23.42
C ASN A 168 -10.61 11.37 -22.33
N PHE A 169 -11.27 11.45 -21.17
CA PHE A 169 -10.77 12.19 -20.01
C PHE A 169 -9.38 11.72 -19.59
N LEU A 170 -9.16 10.41 -19.44
CA LEU A 170 -7.87 9.86 -19.04
C LEU A 170 -6.77 10.18 -20.07
N LYS A 171 -7.04 10.11 -21.37
CA LYS A 171 -6.06 10.46 -22.41
C LYS A 171 -5.66 11.94 -22.32
N GLU A 172 -6.66 12.83 -22.28
CA GLU A 172 -6.44 14.27 -22.21
C GLU A 172 -5.67 14.70 -20.96
N THR A 173 -5.82 13.97 -19.85
CA THR A 173 -5.21 14.31 -18.56
C THR A 173 -3.86 13.64 -18.34
N ILE A 174 -3.65 12.42 -18.82
CA ILE A 174 -2.40 11.66 -18.61
C ILE A 174 -1.34 12.02 -19.65
N GLU A 175 -1.72 12.22 -20.91
CA GLU A 175 -0.74 12.48 -22.00
C GLU A 175 0.20 13.66 -21.70
N PRO A 176 -0.27 14.82 -21.18
CA PRO A 176 0.61 15.94 -20.87
C PRO A 176 1.69 15.62 -19.82
N TRP A 177 1.40 14.75 -18.85
CA TRP A 177 2.38 14.31 -17.86
C TRP A 177 3.43 13.38 -18.47
N LEU A 178 3.00 12.45 -19.32
CA LEU A 178 3.91 11.49 -19.98
C LEU A 178 4.76 12.13 -21.09
N GLU A 179 4.27 13.22 -21.68
CA GLU A 179 4.98 13.98 -22.73
C GLU A 179 5.82 15.12 -22.16
N GLY A 180 5.70 15.43 -20.86
CA GLY A 180 6.39 16.55 -20.23
C GLY A 180 5.88 17.91 -20.70
N THR A 181 4.61 17.99 -21.12
CA THR A 181 3.96 19.20 -21.64
C THR A 181 2.90 19.77 -20.69
N PHE A 182 2.67 19.12 -19.54
CA PHE A 182 1.77 19.65 -18.51
C PHE A 182 2.29 20.98 -17.97
N ASN A 183 1.41 21.98 -17.89
CA ASN A 183 1.79 23.32 -17.44
C ASN A 183 1.80 23.40 -15.90
N GLY A 184 2.92 23.80 -15.33
CA GLY A 184 3.05 24.07 -13.89
C GLY A 184 3.64 22.93 -13.06
N ASN A 185 3.81 21.73 -13.63
CA ASN A 185 4.58 20.63 -13.06
C ASN A 185 4.93 19.59 -14.15
N GLY A 186 5.69 18.55 -13.81
CA GLY A 186 5.96 17.45 -14.74
C GLY A 186 7.04 16.51 -14.20
N PHE A 187 7.12 15.30 -14.76
CA PHE A 187 8.14 14.33 -14.38
C PHE A 187 9.46 14.61 -15.10
N LEU A 188 10.54 14.69 -14.34
CA LEU A 188 11.92 14.88 -14.79
C LEU A 188 12.78 13.72 -14.31
N TYR A 189 13.86 13.42 -15.02
CA TYR A 189 14.83 12.41 -14.57
C TYR A 189 16.04 13.07 -13.91
N ASP A 190 16.25 12.78 -12.63
CA ASP A 190 17.43 13.17 -11.88
C ASP A 190 18.55 12.13 -12.08
N ARG A 191 19.62 12.55 -12.74
CA ARG A 191 20.80 11.73 -13.01
C ARG A 191 21.71 11.56 -11.79
N LYS A 192 21.57 12.40 -10.76
CA LYS A 192 22.45 12.37 -9.59
C LYS A 192 22.10 11.22 -8.66
N TRP A 193 20.82 11.08 -8.31
CA TRP A 193 20.34 10.00 -7.46
C TRP A 193 19.66 8.86 -8.24
N GLY A 194 19.46 9.04 -9.56
CA GLY A 194 18.94 8.01 -10.44
C GLY A 194 17.47 7.73 -10.17
N GLY A 195 16.59 8.65 -10.55
CA GLY A 195 15.15 8.52 -10.34
C GLY A 195 14.33 9.65 -10.96
N ILE A 196 13.01 9.56 -10.83
CA ILE A 196 12.07 10.57 -11.31
C ILE A 196 11.85 11.61 -10.21
N ILE A 197 11.91 12.89 -10.53
CA ILE A 197 11.50 13.98 -9.64
C ILE A 197 10.42 14.82 -10.35
N THR A 198 9.67 15.62 -9.60
CA THR A 198 8.74 16.58 -10.22
C THR A 198 9.43 17.92 -10.47
N GLN A 199 8.98 18.67 -11.47
CA GLN A 199 9.51 20.00 -11.76
C GLN A 199 9.33 20.94 -10.56
N GLN A 200 8.18 20.88 -9.86
CA GLN A 200 7.98 21.63 -8.62
C GLN A 200 8.97 21.21 -7.54
N GLY A 201 9.10 19.91 -7.29
CA GLY A 201 10.05 19.38 -6.31
C GLY A 201 11.52 19.71 -6.65
N SER A 202 11.86 19.84 -7.93
CA SER A 202 13.21 20.22 -8.36
C SER A 202 13.56 21.67 -8.02
N ASN A 203 12.55 22.54 -7.92
CA ASN A 203 12.71 23.96 -7.60
C ASN A 203 12.59 24.26 -6.10
N ASP A 204 11.82 23.45 -5.36
CA ASP A 204 11.58 23.58 -3.93
C ASP A 204 11.50 22.20 -3.29
N SER A 205 12.35 21.94 -2.28
CA SER A 205 12.38 20.67 -1.55
C SER A 205 11.08 20.37 -0.79
N GLY A 206 10.27 21.37 -0.46
CA GLY A 206 8.92 21.18 0.08
C GLY A 206 7.83 21.08 -1.00
N GLY A 207 8.18 21.38 -2.25
CA GLY A 207 7.28 21.35 -3.39
C GLY A 207 6.79 19.93 -3.68
N ASP A 208 5.50 19.82 -4.01
CA ASP A 208 4.84 18.56 -4.34
C ASP A 208 5.09 17.47 -3.27
N PHE A 209 4.95 17.86 -2.00
CA PHE A 209 5.12 16.98 -0.82
C PHE A 209 6.54 16.40 -0.66
N GLY A 210 7.55 17.06 -1.25
CA GLY A 210 8.93 16.60 -1.19
C GLY A 210 9.25 15.49 -2.20
N PHE A 211 8.43 15.33 -3.24
CA PHE A 211 8.75 14.43 -4.35
C PHE A 211 10.13 14.76 -4.97
N GLY A 212 10.52 16.04 -5.01
CA GLY A 212 11.86 16.45 -5.47
C GLY A 212 13.03 15.92 -4.65
N ILE A 213 12.77 15.51 -3.41
CA ILE A 213 13.73 14.91 -2.49
C ILE A 213 13.35 13.46 -2.17
N TYR A 214 12.68 12.78 -3.11
CA TYR A 214 12.38 11.36 -3.04
C TYR A 214 11.34 10.94 -1.98
N ASN A 215 10.53 11.87 -1.47
CA ASN A 215 9.39 11.50 -0.62
C ASN A 215 8.25 10.97 -1.46
N ASP A 216 7.55 9.95 -0.95
CA ASP A 216 6.18 9.61 -1.35
C ASP A 216 6.01 9.18 -2.83
N HIS A 217 7.09 8.83 -3.53
CA HIS A 217 7.05 8.45 -4.94
C HIS A 217 6.03 7.35 -5.24
N HIS A 218 6.05 6.26 -4.47
CA HIS A 218 5.08 5.17 -4.60
C HIS A 218 3.62 5.63 -4.38
N TYR A 219 3.34 6.57 -3.46
CA TYR A 219 1.99 7.09 -3.27
C TYR A 219 1.51 7.86 -4.50
N HIS A 220 2.32 8.80 -4.98
CA HIS A 220 1.97 9.64 -6.13
C HIS A 220 1.91 8.83 -7.42
N ILE A 221 3.02 8.16 -7.77
CA ILE A 221 3.15 7.38 -9.01
C ILE A 221 2.16 6.21 -9.02
N GLY A 222 1.86 5.60 -7.87
CA GLY A 222 0.88 4.51 -7.76
C GLY A 222 -0.49 4.89 -8.31
N TYR A 223 -0.98 6.11 -8.06
CA TYR A 223 -2.22 6.59 -8.66
C TYR A 223 -2.13 6.76 -10.18
N PHE A 224 -1.02 7.29 -10.69
CA PHE A 224 -0.79 7.40 -12.13
C PHE A 224 -0.76 6.02 -12.79
N LEU A 225 -0.02 5.07 -12.22
CA LEU A 225 0.05 3.70 -12.76
C LEU A 225 -1.30 3.00 -12.71
N TYR A 226 -2.11 3.22 -11.67
CA TYR A 226 -3.46 2.65 -11.61
C TYR A 226 -4.32 3.17 -12.77
N ALA A 227 -4.32 4.49 -12.99
CA ALA A 227 -5.07 5.10 -14.09
C ALA A 227 -4.55 4.67 -15.47
N ILE A 228 -3.23 4.60 -15.63
CA ILE A 228 -2.57 4.13 -16.86
C ILE A 228 -2.92 2.66 -17.12
N ALA A 229 -2.91 1.78 -16.12
CA ALA A 229 -3.24 0.36 -16.27
C ALA A 229 -4.66 0.18 -16.84
N VAL A 230 -5.62 0.92 -16.28
CA VAL A 230 -7.01 0.93 -16.77
C VAL A 230 -7.07 1.48 -18.19
N LEU A 231 -6.34 2.56 -18.49
CA LEU A 231 -6.33 3.15 -19.83
C LEU A 231 -5.70 2.20 -20.88
N VAL A 232 -4.65 1.47 -20.53
CA VAL A 232 -4.05 0.43 -21.39
C VAL A 232 -5.05 -0.69 -21.64
N LYS A 233 -5.81 -1.12 -20.61
CA LYS A 233 -6.84 -2.15 -20.74
C LYS A 233 -7.95 -1.73 -21.73
N ILE A 234 -8.41 -0.49 -21.68
CA ILE A 234 -9.51 0.02 -22.53
C ILE A 234 -9.04 0.55 -23.90
N ASP A 235 -7.76 0.93 -24.03
CA ASP A 235 -7.12 1.40 -25.27
C ASP A 235 -5.70 0.81 -25.42
N PRO A 236 -5.56 -0.45 -25.85
CA PRO A 236 -4.25 -1.09 -26.01
C PRO A 236 -3.34 -0.40 -27.04
N ALA A 237 -3.91 0.34 -28.00
CA ALA A 237 -3.14 1.09 -28.98
C ALA A 237 -2.45 2.30 -28.35
N TRP A 238 -3.17 3.03 -27.50
CA TRP A 238 -2.60 4.08 -26.65
C TRP A 238 -1.52 3.50 -25.72
N GLY A 239 -1.79 2.35 -25.10
CA GLY A 239 -0.81 1.68 -24.23
C GLY A 239 0.51 1.37 -24.94
N ARG A 240 0.47 0.87 -26.18
CA ARG A 240 1.70 0.64 -26.96
C ARG A 240 2.50 1.93 -27.21
N LYS A 241 1.84 3.08 -27.39
CA LYS A 241 2.50 4.38 -27.61
C LYS A 241 3.29 4.83 -26.37
N TYR A 242 2.73 4.65 -25.17
CA TYR A 242 3.31 5.15 -23.92
C TYR A 242 3.94 4.09 -23.01
N LYS A 243 4.20 2.89 -23.56
CA LYS A 243 4.76 1.77 -22.79
C LYS A 243 6.07 2.14 -22.11
N ALA A 244 6.98 2.82 -22.81
CA ALA A 244 8.29 3.18 -22.26
C ALA A 244 8.16 4.13 -21.05
N GLN A 245 7.32 5.17 -21.14
CA GLN A 245 7.05 6.10 -20.05
C GLN A 245 6.37 5.43 -18.87
N THR A 246 5.44 4.51 -19.16
CA THR A 246 4.75 3.73 -18.13
C THR A 246 5.73 2.89 -17.31
N TYR A 247 6.61 2.14 -17.98
CA TYR A 247 7.63 1.34 -17.29
C TYR A 247 8.67 2.22 -16.59
N SER A 248 9.02 3.38 -17.15
CA SER A 248 9.90 4.37 -16.50
C SER A 248 9.33 4.87 -15.16
N LEU A 249 8.03 5.17 -15.09
CA LEU A 249 7.34 5.52 -13.85
C LEU A 249 7.36 4.35 -12.84
N MET A 250 7.07 3.13 -13.29
CA MET A 250 7.07 1.94 -12.44
C MET A 250 8.47 1.59 -11.91
N GLU A 251 9.50 1.66 -12.76
CA GLU A 251 10.88 1.36 -12.39
C GLU A 251 11.42 2.34 -11.35
N ASP A 252 10.87 3.55 -11.23
CA ASP A 252 11.32 4.50 -10.23
C ASP A 252 11.19 3.97 -8.78
N PHE A 253 10.13 3.21 -8.47
CA PHE A 253 9.95 2.60 -7.15
C PHE A 253 10.01 1.06 -7.17
N MET A 254 9.83 0.41 -8.32
CA MET A 254 9.78 -1.05 -8.47
C MET A 254 10.82 -1.60 -9.46
N ASN A 255 11.98 -0.95 -9.62
CA ASN A 255 13.09 -1.54 -10.36
C ASN A 255 13.74 -2.70 -9.59
N LEU A 256 14.00 -3.81 -10.28
CA LEU A 256 14.67 -4.99 -9.70
C LEU A 256 16.14 -5.14 -10.08
N SER A 257 16.67 -4.27 -10.95
CA SER A 257 18.05 -4.36 -11.39
C SER A 257 19.01 -4.28 -10.21
N ILE A 258 19.87 -5.29 -10.09
CA ILE A 258 21.00 -5.32 -9.13
C ILE A 258 22.28 -4.72 -9.73
N LYS A 259 22.22 -4.20 -10.96
CA LYS A 259 23.39 -3.62 -11.64
C LYS A 259 23.68 -2.23 -11.09
N SER A 260 24.96 -1.94 -10.86
CA SER A 260 25.42 -0.64 -10.35
C SER A 260 25.17 0.54 -11.29
N ASN A 261 24.90 0.31 -12.58
CA ASN A 261 24.62 1.32 -13.60
C ASN A 261 23.16 1.35 -14.08
N SER A 262 22.23 0.87 -13.25
CA SER A 262 20.80 1.02 -13.49
C SER A 262 20.39 2.49 -13.51
N ASN A 263 19.42 2.87 -14.34
CA ASN A 263 18.84 4.22 -14.32
C ASN A 263 18.04 4.47 -13.04
N TYR A 264 17.48 3.41 -12.47
CA TYR A 264 16.67 3.48 -11.26
C TYR A 264 17.33 2.68 -10.14
N THR A 265 17.12 3.11 -8.90
CA THR A 265 17.55 2.36 -7.72
C THR A 265 16.68 1.12 -7.54
N ARG A 266 17.23 0.08 -6.93
CA ARG A 266 16.49 -1.17 -6.72
C ARG A 266 15.46 -0.98 -5.61
N LEU A 267 14.19 -1.20 -5.92
CA LEU A 267 13.06 -1.15 -4.98
C LEU A 267 13.13 0.07 -4.05
N ARG A 268 13.20 1.28 -4.63
CA ARG A 268 13.52 2.54 -3.91
C ARG A 268 12.77 2.69 -2.58
N MET A 269 11.48 2.36 -2.58
CA MET A 269 10.61 2.56 -1.43
C MET A 269 10.51 1.30 -0.56
N PHE A 270 10.68 0.10 -1.13
CA PHE A 270 10.42 -1.17 -0.42
C PHE A 270 11.66 -1.68 0.30
N ASP A 271 11.56 -1.84 1.61
CA ASP A 271 12.60 -2.44 2.43
C ASP A 271 12.41 -3.97 2.46
N LEU A 272 13.31 -4.68 1.79
CA LEU A 272 13.26 -6.14 1.68
C LEU A 272 13.52 -6.86 3.01
N TYR A 273 13.89 -6.19 4.10
CA TYR A 273 14.03 -6.79 5.44
C TYR A 273 12.92 -6.38 6.40
N LYS A 274 12.31 -5.21 6.20
CA LYS A 274 11.07 -4.86 6.92
C LYS A 274 9.83 -5.42 6.26
N LEU A 275 9.94 -5.79 4.99
CA LEU A 275 8.85 -6.26 4.14
C LEU A 275 7.72 -5.22 3.99
N HIS A 276 8.07 -3.94 4.18
CA HIS A 276 7.19 -2.82 3.92
C HIS A 276 7.95 -1.64 3.34
N SER A 277 7.22 -0.63 2.89
CA SER A 277 7.77 0.56 2.27
C SER A 277 8.18 1.64 3.28
N TRP A 278 9.05 2.54 2.84
CA TRP A 278 9.38 3.79 3.52
C TRP A 278 9.03 4.96 2.62
N ALA A 279 8.29 5.92 3.16
CA ALA A 279 7.80 7.07 2.42
C ALA A 279 8.81 8.22 2.38
N GLY A 280 9.50 8.46 3.50
CA GLY A 280 10.51 9.50 3.59
C GLY A 280 11.74 9.22 2.73
N GLY A 281 12.12 10.19 1.89
CA GLY A 281 13.27 10.20 0.99
C GLY A 281 14.52 10.80 1.63
N LEU A 282 15.09 11.85 1.05
CA LEU A 282 16.37 12.41 1.49
C LEU A 282 16.27 13.29 2.75
N THR A 283 15.06 13.55 3.25
CA THR A 283 14.88 14.28 4.51
C THR A 283 15.37 13.44 5.69
N GLU A 284 16.32 13.98 6.45
CA GLU A 284 16.77 13.37 7.69
C GLU A 284 15.84 13.73 8.85
N PHE A 285 15.35 12.70 9.55
CA PHE A 285 14.58 12.85 10.77
C PHE A 285 15.28 12.11 11.91
N PHE A 286 15.16 12.65 13.13
CA PHE A 286 15.74 12.03 14.33
C PHE A 286 15.21 10.61 14.57
N ASP A 287 13.93 10.38 14.30
CA ASP A 287 13.27 9.08 14.48
C ASP A 287 13.48 8.12 13.29
N GLY A 288 14.26 8.53 12.29
CA GLY A 288 14.59 7.76 11.08
C GLY A 288 13.56 7.88 9.95
N ARG A 289 13.53 6.86 9.09
CA ARG A 289 12.52 6.69 8.02
C ARG A 289 11.13 6.54 8.61
N ASN A 290 10.13 6.92 7.84
CA ASN A 290 8.73 6.82 8.22
C ASN A 290 7.83 6.40 7.07
N GLN A 291 6.66 5.88 7.43
CA GLN A 291 5.55 5.59 6.54
C GLN A 291 4.25 5.90 7.28
N GLU A 292 3.32 6.57 6.59
CA GLU A 292 1.98 6.88 7.10
C GLU A 292 0.96 5.99 6.40
N SER A 293 0.69 6.24 5.12
CA SER A 293 -0.40 5.66 4.34
C SER A 293 -0.06 4.30 3.74
N THR A 294 -0.27 3.23 4.51
CA THR A 294 0.01 1.86 4.03
C THR A 294 -0.87 1.44 2.85
N SER A 295 -2.12 1.91 2.80
CA SER A 295 -3.03 1.61 1.70
C SER A 295 -2.58 2.23 0.37
N GLU A 296 -1.90 3.38 0.39
CA GLU A 296 -1.32 3.97 -0.82
C GLU A 296 -0.08 3.21 -1.30
N ALA A 297 0.75 2.69 -0.38
CA ALA A 297 1.84 1.77 -0.73
C ALA A 297 1.29 0.47 -1.34
N VAL A 298 0.27 -0.14 -0.72
CA VAL A 298 -0.45 -1.31 -1.26
C VAL A 298 -0.99 -1.00 -2.67
N ASN A 299 -1.63 0.15 -2.85
CA ASN A 299 -2.15 0.58 -4.15
C ASN A 299 -1.05 0.72 -5.21
N ALA A 300 0.16 1.17 -4.85
CA ALA A 300 1.26 1.33 -5.78
C ALA A 300 1.71 -0.01 -6.39
N TYR A 301 1.89 -1.04 -5.56
CA TYR A 301 2.28 -2.39 -6.02
C TYR A 301 1.12 -3.12 -6.69
N TYR A 302 -0.11 -2.91 -6.22
CA TYR A 302 -1.31 -3.40 -6.86
C TYR A 302 -1.46 -2.81 -8.27
N ALA A 303 -1.26 -1.50 -8.44
CA ALA A 303 -1.25 -0.83 -9.73
C ALA A 303 -0.14 -1.37 -10.64
N ALA A 304 1.07 -1.62 -10.12
CA ALA A 304 2.15 -2.22 -10.89
C ALA A 304 1.79 -3.64 -11.38
N ALA A 305 1.13 -4.45 -10.55
CA ALA A 305 0.62 -5.76 -10.99
C ALA A 305 -0.45 -5.61 -12.09
N LEU A 306 -1.36 -4.63 -11.98
CA LEU A 306 -2.35 -4.31 -13.02
C LEU A 306 -1.70 -3.84 -14.34
N ILE A 307 -0.59 -3.08 -14.27
CA ILE A 307 0.23 -2.74 -15.45
C ILE A 307 0.75 -4.01 -16.11
N GLY A 308 1.29 -4.95 -15.33
CA GLY A 308 1.69 -6.26 -15.81
C GLY A 308 0.55 -7.00 -16.52
N MET A 309 -0.64 -7.02 -15.92
CA MET A 309 -1.82 -7.63 -16.54
C MET A 309 -2.22 -6.94 -17.86
N ALA A 310 -2.22 -5.61 -17.89
CA ALA A 310 -2.63 -4.83 -19.06
C ALA A 310 -1.67 -4.99 -20.25
N TYR A 311 -0.37 -5.16 -19.99
CA TYR A 311 0.65 -5.39 -21.02
C TYR A 311 0.96 -6.87 -21.29
N GLY A 312 0.39 -7.81 -20.52
CA GLY A 312 0.71 -9.23 -20.62
C GLY A 312 2.12 -9.60 -20.12
N ASP A 313 2.65 -8.84 -19.16
CA ASP A 313 3.97 -9.03 -18.56
C ASP A 313 3.86 -9.83 -17.25
N ALA A 314 3.97 -11.16 -17.37
CA ALA A 314 3.83 -12.08 -16.26
C ALA A 314 4.87 -11.86 -15.14
N GLN A 315 6.06 -11.37 -15.48
CA GLN A 315 7.10 -11.10 -14.48
C GLN A 315 6.69 -9.91 -13.62
N VAL A 316 6.20 -8.82 -14.24
CA VAL A 316 5.67 -7.66 -13.52
C VAL A 316 4.46 -8.03 -12.67
N VAL A 317 3.54 -8.87 -13.19
CA VAL A 317 2.41 -9.39 -12.40
C VAL A 317 2.92 -10.12 -11.17
N SER A 318 3.86 -11.05 -11.33
CA SER A 318 4.43 -11.82 -10.21
C SER A 318 5.04 -10.90 -9.16
N ILE A 319 5.92 -9.97 -9.55
CA ILE A 319 6.63 -9.09 -8.62
C ILE A 319 5.66 -8.15 -7.91
N GLY A 320 4.78 -7.48 -8.68
CA GLY A 320 3.79 -6.57 -8.12
C GLY A 320 2.85 -7.27 -7.15
N SER A 321 2.42 -8.51 -7.46
CA SER A 321 1.57 -9.32 -6.57
C SER A 321 2.30 -9.71 -5.29
N THR A 322 3.57 -10.14 -5.38
CA THR A 322 4.39 -10.46 -4.20
C THR A 322 4.55 -9.25 -3.29
N LEU A 323 4.95 -8.09 -3.84
CA LEU A 323 5.15 -6.87 -3.06
C LEU A 323 3.83 -6.37 -2.45
N THR A 324 2.72 -6.46 -3.19
CA THR A 324 1.38 -6.16 -2.66
C THR A 324 1.05 -7.04 -1.45
N SER A 325 1.31 -8.35 -1.53
CA SER A 325 1.05 -9.27 -0.42
C SER A 325 1.88 -8.96 0.81
N LEU A 326 3.17 -8.67 0.63
CA LEU A 326 4.08 -8.35 1.72
C LEU A 326 3.68 -7.04 2.42
N GLU A 327 3.37 -6.01 1.64
CA GLU A 327 2.95 -4.71 2.15
C GLU A 327 1.63 -4.81 2.95
N ILE A 328 0.68 -5.62 2.48
CA ILE A 328 -0.56 -5.91 3.21
C ILE A 328 -0.27 -6.59 4.55
N LEU A 329 0.55 -7.64 4.54
CA LEU A 329 0.87 -8.39 5.76
C LEU A 329 1.61 -7.51 6.78
N ALA A 330 2.51 -6.65 6.31
CA ALA A 330 3.18 -5.69 7.16
C ALA A 330 2.23 -4.63 7.73
N ALA A 331 1.30 -4.11 6.93
CA ALA A 331 0.27 -3.18 7.40
C ALA A 331 -0.62 -3.85 8.46
N GLN A 332 -1.05 -5.09 8.23
CA GLN A 332 -1.82 -5.87 9.20
C GLN A 332 -1.04 -6.15 10.48
N MET A 333 0.27 -6.33 10.39
CA MET A 333 1.11 -6.57 11.56
C MET A 333 1.34 -5.30 12.37
N TRP A 334 1.84 -4.23 11.74
CA TRP A 334 2.35 -3.06 12.45
C TRP A 334 1.41 -1.85 12.48
N TRP A 335 0.50 -1.71 11.51
CA TRP A 335 -0.46 -0.59 11.50
C TRP A 335 -1.80 -0.96 12.10
N GLN A 336 -2.27 -2.21 11.96
CA GLN A 336 -3.54 -2.65 12.51
C GLN A 336 -3.37 -3.08 13.98
N VAL A 337 -3.63 -2.14 14.89
CA VAL A 337 -3.40 -2.31 16.33
C VAL A 337 -4.61 -3.00 16.94
N LYS A 338 -4.47 -4.27 17.32
CA LYS A 338 -5.54 -5.00 18.01
C LYS A 338 -5.50 -4.72 19.50
N GLU A 339 -6.65 -4.40 20.09
CA GLU A 339 -6.77 -4.31 21.55
C GLU A 339 -6.40 -5.64 22.21
N GLY A 340 -5.53 -5.58 23.23
CA GLY A 340 -5.04 -6.79 23.91
C GLY A 340 -4.04 -7.62 23.08
N GLY A 341 -3.58 -7.10 21.94
CA GLY A 341 -2.45 -7.67 21.21
C GLY A 341 -1.12 -7.51 21.95
N ASN A 342 -0.15 -8.36 21.66
CA ASN A 342 1.14 -8.40 22.36
C ASN A 342 2.27 -7.62 21.65
N LEU A 343 1.99 -7.04 20.47
CA LEU A 343 3.00 -6.33 19.69
C LEU A 343 3.36 -4.97 20.30
N TYR A 344 2.36 -4.29 20.84
CA TYR A 344 2.49 -2.98 21.47
C TYR A 344 2.10 -3.07 22.95
N GLU A 345 2.55 -2.11 23.76
CA GLU A 345 2.22 -2.08 25.18
C GLU A 345 0.71 -2.01 25.40
N GLU A 346 0.24 -2.63 26.50
CA GLU A 346 -1.18 -2.76 26.81
C GLU A 346 -1.89 -1.39 26.82
N VAL A 347 -1.26 -0.36 27.39
CA VAL A 347 -1.80 1.00 27.42
C VAL A 347 -2.01 1.55 26.00
N PHE A 348 -1.05 1.31 25.10
CA PHE A 348 -1.13 1.77 23.72
C PHE A 348 -2.27 1.10 22.96
N THR A 349 -2.43 -0.22 23.11
CA THR A 349 -3.48 -1.00 22.42
C THR A 349 -4.88 -0.72 22.94
N LYS A 350 -5.04 -0.30 24.21
CA LYS A 350 -6.31 0.17 24.76
C LYS A 350 -6.77 1.48 24.13
N GLU A 351 -5.83 2.40 23.88
CA GLU A 351 -6.15 3.73 23.36
C GLU A 351 -6.27 3.78 21.84
N ASN A 352 -5.58 2.89 21.12
CA ASN A 352 -5.43 2.96 19.68
C ASN A 352 -5.84 1.65 19.00
N ARG A 353 -6.53 1.78 17.85
CA ARG A 353 -6.82 0.66 16.95
C ARG A 353 -5.99 0.66 15.68
N ILE A 354 -5.34 1.78 15.38
CA ILE A 354 -4.58 1.93 14.14
C ILE A 354 -3.40 2.87 14.34
N MET A 355 -2.26 2.54 13.75
CA MET A 355 -1.07 3.40 13.75
C MET A 355 -1.28 4.60 12.83
N GLY A 356 -0.78 5.77 13.24
CA GLY A 356 -0.73 6.95 12.38
C GLY A 356 0.50 6.89 11.49
N VAL A 357 1.62 7.38 12.00
CA VAL A 357 2.93 7.31 11.34
C VAL A 357 3.84 6.32 12.08
N LEU A 358 4.30 5.30 11.36
CA LEU A 358 5.33 4.39 11.85
C LEU A 358 6.70 4.94 11.47
N TRP A 359 7.61 4.98 12.44
CA TRP A 359 8.99 5.41 12.25
C TRP A 359 9.95 4.26 12.58
N ASN A 360 11.23 4.37 12.21
CA ASN A 360 12.24 3.40 12.67
C ASN A 360 12.28 3.31 14.20
N ASN A 361 12.24 4.45 14.90
CA ASN A 361 12.45 4.52 16.35
C ASN A 361 11.24 5.03 17.13
N LYS A 362 10.08 5.24 16.48
CA LYS A 362 8.88 5.79 17.11
C LYS A 362 7.60 5.16 16.55
N ARG A 363 6.55 5.22 17.35
CA ARG A 363 5.15 5.00 16.95
C ARG A 363 4.34 6.25 17.22
N ASP A 364 3.86 6.89 16.16
CA ASP A 364 3.05 8.10 16.24
C ASP A 364 1.59 7.77 15.91
N THR A 365 0.68 8.26 16.74
CA THR A 365 -0.76 8.11 16.55
C THR A 365 -1.37 9.29 15.81
N GLY A 366 -0.65 10.42 15.71
CA GLY A 366 -1.02 11.53 14.85
C GLY A 366 -0.70 11.23 13.38
N LEU A 367 -1.14 12.14 12.52
CA LEU A 367 -0.86 12.19 11.09
C LEU A 367 -0.07 13.46 10.77
N TRP A 368 0.53 13.52 9.58
CA TRP A 368 1.20 14.73 9.09
C TRP A 368 0.27 15.95 9.02
N PHE A 369 -1.04 15.73 8.86
CA PHE A 369 -2.05 16.78 8.67
C PHE A 369 -3.16 16.79 9.73
N ALA A 370 -3.14 15.86 10.70
CA ALA A 370 -4.20 15.73 11.69
C ALA A 370 -3.68 15.19 13.02
N PRO A 371 -4.25 15.64 14.16
CA PRO A 371 -3.84 15.15 15.47
C PRO A 371 -4.46 13.76 15.76
N ALA A 372 -3.99 13.12 16.83
CA ALA A 372 -4.35 11.73 17.16
C ALA A 372 -5.85 11.53 17.44
N GLU A 373 -6.58 12.58 17.83
CA GLU A 373 -8.01 12.56 18.11
C GLU A 373 -8.87 12.46 16.84
N PHE A 374 -8.32 12.75 15.66
CA PHE A 374 -9.04 12.70 14.39
C PHE A 374 -9.07 11.26 13.87
N ARG A 375 -9.74 10.39 14.62
CA ARG A 375 -9.78 8.93 14.38
C ARG A 375 -10.31 8.58 12.99
N GLU A 376 -11.22 9.37 12.46
CA GLU A 376 -11.77 9.22 11.11
C GLU A 376 -10.74 9.48 10.02
N ALA A 377 -9.82 10.43 10.24
CA ALA A 377 -8.69 10.67 9.33
C ALA A 377 -7.65 9.55 9.46
N ARG A 378 -7.36 9.10 10.69
CA ARG A 378 -6.43 7.98 10.96
C ARG A 378 -6.90 6.66 10.36
N LEU A 379 -8.20 6.40 10.36
CA LEU A 379 -8.77 5.25 9.66
C LEU A 379 -8.71 5.46 8.15
N GLY A 380 -9.21 6.61 7.67
CA GLY A 380 -9.32 6.86 6.24
C GLY A 380 -7.98 6.84 5.51
N ILE A 381 -6.93 7.42 6.09
CA ILE A 381 -5.58 7.44 5.50
C ILE A 381 -5.02 6.02 5.30
N GLN A 382 -5.45 5.03 6.09
CA GLN A 382 -5.06 3.63 5.94
C GLN A 382 -6.01 2.82 5.04
N LEU A 383 -7.03 3.46 4.46
CA LEU A 383 -7.96 2.84 3.50
C LEU A 383 -7.89 3.45 2.10
N ILE A 384 -7.40 4.68 1.96
CA ILE A 384 -7.33 5.33 0.65
C ILE A 384 -6.22 4.75 -0.23
N PRO A 385 -6.45 4.55 -1.54
CA PRO A 385 -7.75 4.54 -2.21
C PRO A 385 -8.55 3.26 -1.96
N LEU A 386 -9.88 3.39 -1.95
CA LEU A 386 -10.79 2.24 -1.86
C LEU A 386 -10.85 1.50 -3.21
N ALA A 387 -10.29 0.30 -3.25
CA ALA A 387 -10.16 -0.55 -4.44
C ALA A 387 -10.41 -2.03 -4.09
N PRO A 388 -10.52 -2.96 -5.07
CA PRO A 388 -10.72 -4.38 -4.78
C PRO A 388 -9.73 -4.96 -3.75
N ILE A 389 -8.45 -4.58 -3.86
CA ILE A 389 -7.38 -5.05 -2.97
C ILE A 389 -7.57 -4.63 -1.49
N SER A 390 -8.35 -3.57 -1.22
CA SER A 390 -8.67 -3.13 0.15
C SER A 390 -9.42 -4.21 0.94
N GLU A 391 -10.10 -5.16 0.27
CA GLU A 391 -10.74 -6.32 0.91
C GLU A 391 -9.73 -7.21 1.62
N VAL A 392 -8.57 -7.43 1.01
CA VAL A 392 -7.52 -8.27 1.57
C VAL A 392 -6.85 -7.55 2.74
N LEU A 393 -6.59 -6.24 2.58
CA LEU A 393 -6.01 -5.40 3.63
C LEU A 393 -6.85 -5.42 4.92
N PHE A 394 -8.17 -5.33 4.80
CA PHE A 394 -9.12 -5.34 5.92
C PHE A 394 -9.93 -6.64 6.00
N SER A 395 -9.25 -7.78 5.82
CA SER A 395 -9.88 -9.11 5.81
C SER A 395 -10.29 -9.65 7.18
N ASP A 396 -9.71 -9.14 8.27
CA ASP A 396 -10.11 -9.46 9.64
C ASP A 396 -11.35 -8.65 10.05
N VAL A 397 -12.52 -9.30 9.96
CA VAL A 397 -13.83 -8.69 10.22
C VAL A 397 -13.99 -8.25 11.67
N ASP A 398 -13.44 -9.01 12.62
CA ASP A 398 -13.54 -8.68 14.04
C ASP A 398 -12.71 -7.43 14.36
N TYR A 399 -11.49 -7.35 13.80
CA TYR A 399 -10.67 -6.13 13.88
C TYR A 399 -11.35 -4.94 13.20
N VAL A 400 -11.91 -5.11 11.99
CA VAL A 400 -12.64 -4.04 11.29
C VAL A 400 -13.78 -3.50 12.15
N LYS A 401 -14.54 -4.38 12.78
CA LYS A 401 -15.64 -3.98 13.65
C LYS A 401 -15.15 -3.15 14.84
N ASP A 402 -14.13 -3.61 15.54
CA ASP A 402 -13.52 -2.90 16.67
C ASP A 402 -12.95 -1.53 16.23
N LEU A 403 -12.26 -1.48 15.09
CA LEU A 403 -11.76 -0.22 14.50
C LEU A 403 -12.90 0.76 14.20
N VAL A 404 -13.97 0.32 13.55
CA VAL A 404 -15.14 1.16 13.23
C VAL A 404 -15.80 1.68 14.51
N GLU A 405 -16.05 0.80 15.49
CA GLU A 405 -16.64 1.17 16.79
C GLU A 405 -15.78 2.19 17.55
N TRP A 406 -14.46 2.01 17.53
CA TRP A 406 -13.50 2.96 18.12
C TRP A 406 -13.49 4.33 17.42
N THR A 407 -13.72 4.37 16.10
CA THR A 407 -13.72 5.60 15.30
C THR A 407 -15.06 6.36 15.34
N LEU A 408 -16.21 5.67 15.42
CA LEU A 408 -17.55 6.26 15.38
C LEU A 408 -17.76 7.51 16.27
N PRO A 409 -17.29 7.56 17.54
CA PRO A 409 -17.44 8.74 18.38
C PRO A 409 -16.83 10.01 17.78
N ALA A 410 -15.75 9.90 17.00
CA ALA A 410 -15.06 11.03 16.41
C ALA A 410 -15.92 11.76 15.35
N LEU A 411 -16.90 11.07 14.74
CA LEU A 411 -17.83 11.69 13.80
C LEU A 411 -18.73 12.78 14.41
N LYS A 412 -18.87 12.81 15.75
CA LYS A 412 -19.66 13.83 16.46
C LYS A 412 -18.94 15.19 16.54
N ARG A 413 -17.65 15.22 16.22
CA ARG A 413 -16.84 16.43 16.22
C ARG A 413 -17.32 17.38 15.11
N GLU A 414 -17.42 18.67 15.41
CA GLU A 414 -17.76 19.69 14.41
C GLU A 414 -16.67 19.74 13.32
N GLY A 415 -17.09 19.89 12.06
CA GLY A 415 -16.19 20.01 10.91
C GLY A 415 -15.62 18.70 10.37
N VAL A 416 -16.12 17.53 10.79
CA VAL A 416 -15.72 16.25 10.17
C VAL A 416 -16.20 16.20 8.72
N GLY A 417 -15.23 16.19 7.80
CA GLY A 417 -15.48 16.11 6.36
C GLY A 417 -16.14 14.81 5.95
N GLU A 418 -17.10 14.90 5.03
CA GLU A 418 -17.87 13.73 4.57
C GLU A 418 -17.03 12.70 3.81
N GLY A 419 -15.91 13.12 3.19
CA GLY A 419 -14.95 12.20 2.58
C GLY A 419 -14.45 11.14 3.55
N TRP A 420 -14.13 11.51 4.79
CA TRP A 420 -13.68 10.57 5.82
C TRP A 420 -14.80 9.65 6.32
N LYS A 421 -16.03 10.17 6.40
CA LYS A 421 -17.21 9.38 6.77
C LYS A 421 -17.45 8.23 5.80
N GLY A 422 -17.30 8.49 4.50
CA GLY A 422 -17.47 7.47 3.46
C GLY A 422 -16.55 6.26 3.64
N PHE A 423 -15.29 6.47 4.03
CA PHE A 423 -14.33 5.38 4.29
C PHE A 423 -14.71 4.58 5.53
N LEU A 424 -15.08 5.23 6.62
CA LEU A 424 -15.58 4.55 7.82
C LEU A 424 -16.82 3.70 7.51
N TYR A 425 -17.81 4.25 6.77
CA TYR A 425 -19.01 3.51 6.39
C TYR A 425 -18.71 2.36 5.42
N SER A 426 -17.70 2.51 4.56
CA SER A 426 -17.28 1.40 3.69
C SER A 426 -16.74 0.21 4.49
N LEU A 427 -16.01 0.45 5.59
CA LEU A 427 -15.57 -0.61 6.50
C LEU A 427 -16.71 -1.17 7.34
N GLU A 428 -17.64 -0.34 7.80
CA GLU A 428 -18.87 -0.80 8.47
C GLU A 428 -19.65 -1.79 7.58
N GLY A 429 -19.71 -1.51 6.27
CA GLY A 429 -20.39 -2.36 5.30
C GLY A 429 -19.81 -3.77 5.11
N ILE A 430 -18.62 -4.05 5.68
CA ILE A 430 -18.05 -5.40 5.74
C ILE A 430 -18.90 -6.31 6.65
N TYR A 431 -19.46 -5.78 7.74
CA TYR A 431 -20.25 -6.57 8.71
C TYR A 431 -21.70 -6.11 8.88
N ASP A 432 -22.03 -4.85 8.58
CA ASP A 432 -23.39 -4.29 8.61
C ASP A 432 -23.67 -3.49 7.32
N ASN A 433 -23.99 -4.25 6.27
CA ASN A 433 -24.20 -3.72 4.93
C ASN A 433 -25.39 -2.75 4.84
N GLU A 434 -26.48 -3.06 5.56
CA GLU A 434 -27.72 -2.27 5.52
C GLU A 434 -27.54 -0.90 6.17
N SER A 435 -26.94 -0.85 7.38
CA SER A 435 -26.70 0.44 8.05
C SER A 435 -25.69 1.29 7.29
N ALA A 436 -24.60 0.68 6.80
CA ALA A 436 -23.59 1.38 6.02
C ALA A 436 -24.18 1.98 4.73
N LEU A 437 -25.05 1.24 4.03
CA LEU A 437 -25.70 1.70 2.80
C LEU A 437 -26.58 2.93 3.03
N GLU A 438 -27.39 2.92 4.10
CA GLU A 438 -28.23 4.08 4.47
C GLU A 438 -27.36 5.32 4.74
N LYS A 439 -26.28 5.15 5.51
CA LYS A 439 -25.34 6.24 5.81
C LYS A 439 -24.64 6.76 4.56
N ILE A 440 -24.22 5.88 3.65
CA ILE A 440 -23.58 6.26 2.38
C ILE A 440 -24.54 7.06 1.48
N ARG A 441 -25.82 6.66 1.40
CA ARG A 441 -26.85 7.39 0.65
C ARG A 441 -27.12 8.80 1.19
N SER A 442 -26.84 9.02 2.47
CA SER A 442 -26.99 10.34 3.11
C SER A 442 -25.80 11.30 2.87
N LEU A 443 -24.70 10.83 2.28
CA LEU A 443 -23.54 11.67 2.00
C LEU A 443 -23.79 12.61 0.81
N HIS A 444 -23.26 13.83 0.92
CA HIS A 444 -23.31 14.88 -0.09
C HIS A 444 -21.91 15.30 -0.59
N GLY A 445 -20.85 14.84 0.06
CA GLY A 445 -19.45 15.07 -0.32
C GLY A 445 -18.57 13.82 -0.14
N PHE A 446 -17.48 13.77 -0.92
CA PHE A 446 -16.57 12.62 -0.98
C PHE A 446 -15.12 13.10 -1.01
N ASP A 447 -14.19 12.23 -0.62
CA ASP A 447 -12.76 12.46 -0.84
C ASP A 447 -12.46 12.65 -2.33
N GLY A 448 -11.43 13.43 -2.66
CA GLY A 448 -11.07 13.72 -4.06
C GLY A 448 -10.75 12.46 -4.88
N GLY A 449 -10.22 11.42 -4.23
CA GLY A 449 -9.93 10.12 -4.85
C GLY A 449 -11.10 9.12 -4.80
N ASN A 450 -12.27 9.49 -4.29
CA ASN A 450 -13.42 8.59 -4.13
C ASN A 450 -14.72 9.19 -4.68
N SER A 451 -15.77 8.39 -4.77
CA SER A 451 -17.07 8.83 -5.26
C SER A 451 -18.23 8.02 -4.68
N LEU A 452 -19.46 8.52 -4.84
CA LEU A 452 -20.66 7.77 -4.47
C LEU A 452 -20.72 6.43 -5.21
N THR A 453 -20.41 6.45 -6.51
CA THR A 453 -20.37 5.23 -7.34
C THR A 453 -19.46 4.16 -6.75
N ASN A 454 -18.25 4.53 -6.31
CA ASN A 454 -17.31 3.58 -5.75
C ASN A 454 -17.73 3.06 -4.37
N LEU A 455 -18.35 3.90 -3.54
CA LEU A 455 -18.92 3.47 -2.25
C LEU A 455 -20.11 2.51 -2.43
N LEU A 456 -21.02 2.81 -3.37
CA LEU A 456 -22.13 1.92 -3.70
C LEU A 456 -21.64 0.59 -4.27
N TRP A 457 -20.70 0.63 -5.22
CA TRP A 457 -20.05 -0.58 -5.74
C TRP A 457 -19.41 -1.40 -4.61
N TRP A 458 -18.69 -0.74 -3.69
CA TRP A 458 -18.05 -1.43 -2.57
C TRP A 458 -19.09 -2.16 -1.73
N ILE A 459 -20.12 -1.46 -1.24
CA ILE A 459 -21.16 -2.06 -0.39
C ILE A 459 -21.89 -3.19 -1.10
N HIS A 460 -22.29 -2.99 -2.36
CA HIS A 460 -23.09 -3.96 -3.10
C HIS A 460 -22.28 -5.16 -3.62
N SER A 461 -20.95 -5.08 -3.64
CA SER A 461 -20.06 -6.20 -3.96
C SER A 461 -19.64 -7.03 -2.74
N ARG A 462 -19.95 -6.58 -1.53
CA ARG A 462 -19.81 -7.39 -0.31
C ARG A 462 -21.07 -8.24 -0.14
N GLY A 463 -21.00 -9.51 -0.52
CA GLY A 463 -22.03 -10.49 -0.17
C GLY A 463 -22.22 -10.54 1.35
N MET A 464 -23.46 -10.69 1.83
CA MET A 464 -23.70 -10.91 3.26
C MET A 464 -22.83 -12.09 3.69
N MET A 465 -21.88 -11.88 4.60
CA MET A 465 -21.25 -13.01 5.27
C MET A 465 -22.33 -13.67 6.09
N TRP A 466 -22.86 -14.77 5.56
CA TRP A 466 -23.73 -15.66 6.31
C TRP A 466 -23.04 -15.94 7.64
N LYS A 467 -23.69 -15.59 8.74
CA LYS A 467 -23.25 -15.88 10.10
C LYS A 467 -22.85 -17.35 10.15
N SER A 468 -21.54 -17.61 10.17
CA SER A 468 -21.01 -18.95 10.40
C SER A 468 -21.49 -19.38 11.78
N ASN A 469 -22.47 -20.29 11.79
CA ASN A 469 -22.90 -20.97 13.01
C ASN A 469 -21.67 -21.57 13.67
N LYS A 470 -21.38 -21.13 14.90
CA LYS A 470 -20.59 -21.92 15.84
C LYS A 470 -21.22 -23.31 15.91
N LEU A 471 -20.46 -24.33 15.53
CA LEU A 471 -20.64 -25.71 15.96
C LEU A 471 -19.35 -26.14 16.64
#